data_AF-A0A917MAR3-F1
#
_entry.id   AF-A0A917MAR3-F1
#
_cell.length_a   1.000
_cell.length_b   1.000
_cell.length_c   1.000
_cell.angle_alpha   90.00
_cell.angle_beta   90.00
_cell.angle_gamma   90.00
#
_symmetry.space_group_name_H-M   'P 1'
#
loop_
_entity.id
_entity.type
_entity.pdbx_description
1 polymer ?
#
loop_
_entity_poly.entity_id
_entity_poly.type
_entity_poly.pdbx_seq_one_letter_code
_entity_poly.pdbx_strand_id
1 'polypeptide(L)'
;MSSVIFKYKKQIETLNPLQDSCFLYDSKRWSKLNTESKKLVAVYENKVINRKDVIDAFIKYYQGEKEYLYPFILTMIWGFADTGYGTYRTNKYLSSHENKNLIEDAFGAIRDKDIEKAYKLLMKIKGLNISYVSKLLYFGTRARGYKDHALIFDIRVARSLVKLLDVDGDISGLLDITPSNKYKDFDNYNKLIHRWAKELDVAAENVEMFLFDGKF
;
A
#
# COMPACT_ATOMS: atom_id res chain seq x y z
N MET A 1 -15.95 -18.84 11.63
CA MET A 1 -15.00 -18.18 10.70
C MET A 1 -13.96 -17.32 11.41
N SER A 2 -14.26 -16.61 12.51
CA SER A 2 -13.24 -15.91 13.31
C SER A 2 -12.18 -16.84 13.95
N SER A 3 -12.46 -18.14 14.03
CA SER A 3 -11.57 -19.15 14.62
C SER A 3 -10.22 -19.31 13.91
N VAL A 4 -10.15 -19.06 12.59
CA VAL A 4 -8.95 -19.37 11.79
C VAL A 4 -7.80 -18.41 12.10
N ILE A 5 -8.10 -17.12 12.26
CA ILE A 5 -7.08 -16.10 12.56
C ILE A 5 -6.76 -16.04 14.05
N PHE A 6 -7.69 -16.45 14.93
CA PHE A 6 -7.55 -16.33 16.39
C PHE A 6 -6.35 -17.10 16.95
N LYS A 7 -6.02 -18.27 16.37
CA LYS A 7 -4.81 -19.03 16.76
C LYS A 7 -3.50 -18.27 16.55
N TYR A 8 -3.49 -17.25 15.68
CA TYR A 8 -2.32 -16.42 15.39
C TYR A 8 -2.31 -15.09 16.16
N LYS A 9 -3.27 -14.86 17.08
CA LYS A 9 -3.41 -13.59 17.81
C LYS A 9 -2.08 -13.08 18.38
N LYS A 10 -1.37 -13.91 19.14
CA LYS A 10 -0.08 -13.53 19.75
C LYS A 10 0.98 -13.13 18.72
N GLN A 11 1.04 -13.84 17.59
CA GLN A 11 1.98 -13.51 16.52
C GLN A 11 1.63 -12.14 15.89
N ILE A 12 0.35 -11.89 15.63
CA ILE A 12 -0.15 -10.64 15.04
C ILE A 12 0.08 -9.45 15.98
N GLU A 13 -0.14 -9.63 17.29
CA GLU A 13 0.08 -8.60 18.32
C GLU A 13 1.53 -8.10 18.37
N THR A 14 2.50 -8.97 18.09
CA THR A 14 3.93 -8.62 18.15
C THR A 14 4.43 -7.82 16.93
N LEU A 15 3.65 -7.74 15.85
CA LEU A 15 4.07 -7.04 14.64
C LEU A 15 4.04 -5.53 14.83
N ASN A 16 5.03 -4.83 14.27
CA ASN A 16 5.05 -3.37 14.21
C ASN A 16 5.16 -2.88 12.75
N PRO A 17 4.07 -2.94 11.97
CA PRO A 17 4.10 -2.60 10.54
C PRO A 17 4.61 -1.19 10.25
N LEU A 18 4.40 -0.25 11.18
CA LEU A 18 4.82 1.14 11.01
C LEU A 18 6.34 1.31 10.98
N GLN A 19 7.08 0.44 11.68
CA GLN A 19 8.53 0.48 11.78
C GLN A 19 9.20 -0.63 10.97
N ASP A 20 8.70 -1.86 11.08
CA ASP A 20 9.36 -3.06 10.55
C ASP A 20 9.20 -3.19 9.04
N SER A 21 8.10 -2.67 8.49
CA SER A 21 7.85 -2.65 7.05
C SER A 21 8.64 -1.49 6.42
N CYS A 22 9.94 -1.74 6.23
CA CYS A 22 10.91 -0.73 5.86
C CYS A 22 11.87 -1.21 4.75
N PHE A 23 12.33 -0.27 3.94
CA PHE A 23 13.14 -0.55 2.76
C PHE A 23 14.18 0.52 2.49
N LEU A 24 15.35 0.11 2.00
CA LEU A 24 16.42 1.03 1.62
C LEU A 24 16.10 1.77 0.32
N TYR A 25 16.14 3.10 0.36
CA TYR A 25 16.21 3.91 -0.86
C TYR A 25 17.62 3.91 -1.44
N ASP A 26 17.93 2.90 -2.25
CA ASP A 26 19.20 2.78 -2.96
C ASP A 26 19.29 3.80 -4.11
N SER A 27 20.12 4.84 -3.95
CA SER A 27 20.23 5.91 -4.94
C SER A 27 20.86 5.47 -6.26
N LYS A 28 21.60 4.34 -6.29
CA LYS A 28 22.11 3.74 -7.53
C LYS A 28 20.99 3.06 -8.30
N ARG A 29 20.13 2.29 -7.62
CA ARG A 29 18.95 1.63 -8.23
C ARG A 29 17.97 2.66 -8.80
N TRP A 30 17.82 3.78 -8.10
CA TRP A 30 16.95 4.89 -8.48
C TRP A 30 17.64 6.02 -9.25
N SER A 31 18.86 5.77 -9.76
CA SER A 31 19.67 6.78 -10.45
C SER A 31 18.99 7.41 -11.68
N LYS A 32 18.11 6.67 -12.36
CA LYS A 32 17.35 7.12 -13.54
C LYS A 32 15.99 7.74 -13.21
N LEU A 33 15.68 7.97 -11.93
CA LEU A 33 14.47 8.70 -11.56
C LEU A 33 14.57 10.12 -12.13
N ASN A 34 13.49 10.63 -12.71
CA ASN A 34 13.51 11.96 -13.31
C ASN A 34 13.97 13.03 -12.28
N THR A 35 14.66 14.06 -12.77
CA THR A 35 15.37 15.04 -11.94
C THR A 35 14.48 15.75 -10.93
N GLU A 36 13.26 16.11 -11.33
CA GLU A 36 12.26 16.74 -10.47
C GLU A 36 11.92 15.83 -9.28
N SER A 37 11.53 14.58 -9.57
CA SER A 37 11.18 13.58 -8.56
C SER A 37 12.34 13.25 -7.64
N LYS A 38 13.58 13.16 -8.16
CA LYS A 38 14.77 12.90 -7.37
C LYS A 38 15.05 14.01 -6.35
N LYS A 39 14.88 15.29 -6.75
CA LYS A 39 15.04 16.44 -5.85
C LYS A 39 14.04 16.40 -4.68
N LEU A 40 12.80 15.98 -4.93
CA LEU A 40 11.75 15.93 -3.90
C LEU A 40 12.10 15.00 -2.73
N VAL A 41 12.80 13.90 -3.00
CA VAL A 41 13.08 12.83 -2.02
C VAL A 41 14.57 12.66 -1.70
N ALA A 42 15.41 13.61 -2.12
CA ALA A 42 16.87 13.55 -1.93
C ALA A 42 17.28 13.34 -0.47
N VAL A 43 16.49 13.85 0.49
CA VAL A 43 16.74 13.70 1.93
C VAL A 43 16.72 12.24 2.42
N TYR A 44 16.09 11.33 1.65
CA TYR A 44 16.03 9.90 1.95
C TYR A 44 17.10 9.07 1.22
N GLU A 45 17.94 9.66 0.37
CA GLU A 45 18.92 8.88 -0.39
C GLU A 45 19.81 8.03 0.53
N ASN A 46 19.89 6.73 0.22
CA ASN A 46 20.60 5.71 0.99
C ASN A 46 20.15 5.57 2.44
N LYS A 47 18.92 5.98 2.76
CA LYS A 47 18.28 5.76 4.06
C LYS A 47 17.19 4.71 3.95
N VAL A 48 16.92 4.08 5.07
CA VAL A 48 15.73 3.23 5.24
C VAL A 48 14.51 4.15 5.32
N ILE A 49 13.46 3.78 4.58
CA ILE A 49 12.13 4.39 4.61
C ILE A 49 11.19 3.35 5.20
N ASN A 50 10.49 3.68 6.27
CA ASN A 50 9.42 2.84 6.84
C ASN A 50 8.03 3.39 6.46
N ARG A 51 6.96 2.70 6.86
CA ARG A 51 5.59 3.18 6.58
C ARG A 51 5.33 4.54 7.21
N LYS A 52 5.86 4.81 8.41
CA LYS A 52 5.69 6.11 9.08
C LYS A 52 6.25 7.27 8.24
N ASP A 53 7.42 7.10 7.62
CA ASP A 53 8.01 8.13 6.73
C ASP A 53 7.09 8.48 5.57
N VAL A 54 6.46 7.46 4.96
CA VAL A 54 5.51 7.67 3.85
C VAL A 54 4.21 8.32 4.34
N ILE A 55 3.70 7.92 5.51
CA ILE A 55 2.53 8.56 6.14
C ILE A 55 2.84 10.04 6.43
N ASP A 56 4.00 10.35 7.00
CA ASP A 56 4.43 11.71 7.29
C ASP A 56 4.53 12.56 5.99
N ALA A 57 4.93 11.95 4.87
CA ALA A 57 4.93 12.64 3.57
C ALA A 57 3.51 12.99 3.09
N PHE A 58 2.53 12.10 3.29
CA PHE A 58 1.13 12.40 3.01
C PHE A 58 0.55 13.45 3.97
N ILE A 59 0.93 13.44 5.25
CA ILE A 59 0.54 14.47 6.23
C ILE A 59 1.00 15.85 5.74
N LYS A 60 2.27 15.98 5.35
CA LYS A 60 2.84 17.24 4.80
C LYS A 60 2.11 17.71 3.55
N TYR A 61 1.71 16.79 2.67
CA TYR A 61 0.89 17.12 1.51
C TYR A 61 -0.48 17.66 1.92
N TYR A 62 -1.19 16.99 2.82
CA TYR A 62 -2.51 17.44 3.28
C TYR A 62 -2.47 18.75 4.07
N GLN A 63 -1.32 19.11 4.64
CA GLN A 63 -1.07 20.40 5.30
C GLN A 63 -0.65 21.52 4.32
N GLY A 64 -0.43 21.19 3.04
CA GLY A 64 0.03 22.14 2.02
C GLY A 64 1.53 22.45 2.07
N GLU A 65 2.32 21.72 2.86
CA GLU A 65 3.77 21.91 2.96
C GLU A 65 4.54 21.28 1.79
N LYS A 66 3.92 20.31 1.10
CA LYS A 66 4.50 19.56 -0.01
C LYS A 66 3.45 19.33 -1.10
N GLU A 67 3.91 19.20 -2.34
CA GLU A 67 3.06 18.83 -3.47
C GLU A 67 2.75 17.32 -3.48
N TYR A 68 1.71 16.91 -4.20
CA TYR A 68 1.26 15.51 -4.28
C TYR A 68 2.34 14.55 -4.82
N LEU A 69 3.28 15.04 -5.63
CA LEU A 69 4.37 14.23 -6.15
C LEU A 69 5.29 13.70 -5.05
N TYR A 70 5.46 14.45 -3.95
CA TYR A 70 6.34 14.04 -2.86
C TYR A 70 5.90 12.72 -2.19
N PRO A 71 4.69 12.58 -1.63
CA PRO A 71 4.23 11.31 -1.08
C PRO A 71 4.05 10.22 -2.15
N PHE A 72 3.68 10.58 -3.39
CA PHE A 72 3.59 9.61 -4.48
C PHE A 72 4.94 8.93 -4.75
N ILE A 73 6.01 9.72 -4.94
CA ILE A 73 7.35 9.20 -5.21
C ILE A 73 7.86 8.38 -4.02
N LEU A 74 7.66 8.85 -2.79
CA LEU A 74 8.09 8.12 -1.61
C LEU A 74 7.37 6.76 -1.48
N THR A 75 6.09 6.71 -1.84
CA THR A 75 5.32 5.45 -1.93
C THR A 75 5.89 4.51 -2.99
N MET A 76 6.28 5.03 -4.16
CA MET A 76 6.89 4.20 -5.21
C MET A 76 8.25 3.67 -4.78
N ILE A 77 9.09 4.49 -4.13
CA ILE A 77 10.40 4.07 -3.62
C ILE A 77 10.25 2.97 -2.58
N TRP A 78 9.36 3.17 -1.61
CA TRP A 78 9.06 2.18 -0.59
C TRP A 78 8.46 0.89 -1.18
N GLY A 79 7.55 1.01 -2.15
CA GLY A 79 6.82 -0.13 -2.72
C GLY A 79 7.61 -0.97 -3.73
N PHE A 80 8.52 -0.35 -4.50
CA PHE A 80 9.37 -1.05 -5.48
C PHE A 80 10.75 -1.40 -4.91
N ALA A 81 10.98 -1.17 -3.62
CA ALA A 81 12.24 -1.33 -2.89
C ALA A 81 13.30 -2.19 -3.57
N ASP A 82 13.08 -3.50 -3.67
CA ASP A 82 14.00 -4.53 -4.15
C ASP A 82 13.90 -4.83 -5.66
N THR A 83 12.99 -4.17 -6.37
CA THR A 83 12.74 -4.42 -7.79
C THR A 83 13.54 -3.49 -8.71
N GLY A 84 14.21 -4.05 -9.72
CA GLY A 84 15.03 -3.29 -10.67
C GLY A 84 14.25 -2.36 -11.61
N TYR A 85 12.93 -2.53 -11.72
CA TYR A 85 12.08 -1.77 -12.65
C TYR A 85 11.29 -0.62 -11.99
N GLY A 86 11.46 -0.37 -10.68
CA GLY A 86 10.73 0.67 -9.96
C GLY A 86 10.91 2.07 -10.56
N THR A 87 12.14 2.42 -10.92
CA THR A 87 12.47 3.68 -11.59
C THR A 87 11.74 3.86 -12.92
N TYR A 88 11.76 2.83 -13.77
CA TYR A 88 11.09 2.83 -15.07
C TYR A 88 9.57 2.97 -14.91
N ARG A 89 8.96 2.20 -14.01
CA ARG A 89 7.52 2.24 -13.73
C ARG A 89 7.10 3.60 -13.20
N THR A 90 7.84 4.14 -12.25
CA THR A 90 7.56 5.46 -11.64
C THR A 90 7.59 6.57 -12.68
N ASN A 91 8.64 6.62 -13.52
CA ASN A 91 8.72 7.60 -14.60
C ASN A 91 7.57 7.43 -15.62
N LYS A 92 7.17 6.18 -15.90
CA LYS A 92 6.03 5.90 -16.80
C LYS A 92 4.69 6.34 -16.21
N TYR A 93 4.49 6.21 -14.90
CA TYR A 93 3.30 6.75 -14.26
C TYR A 93 3.24 8.27 -14.35
N LEU A 94 4.40 8.94 -14.34
CA LEU A 94 4.50 10.40 -14.40
C LEU A 94 4.70 10.98 -15.81
N SER A 95 4.63 10.16 -16.86
CA SER A 95 5.00 10.58 -18.20
C SER A 95 3.97 11.46 -18.91
N SER A 96 2.72 11.51 -18.43
CA SER A 96 1.66 12.34 -19.01
C SER A 96 1.06 13.29 -17.97
N HIS A 97 0.60 14.45 -18.44
CA HIS A 97 -0.13 15.41 -17.62
C HIS A 97 -1.45 14.81 -17.10
N GLU A 98 -2.12 13.99 -17.92
CA GLU A 98 -3.32 13.24 -17.51
C GLU A 98 -3.05 12.35 -16.30
N ASN A 99 -1.98 11.54 -16.29
CA ASN A 99 -1.69 10.68 -15.15
C ASN A 99 -1.37 11.50 -13.89
N LYS A 100 -0.63 12.61 -14.04
CA LYS A 100 -0.33 13.54 -12.95
C LYS A 100 -1.62 14.08 -12.33
N ASN A 101 -2.57 14.53 -13.15
CA ASN A 101 -3.87 15.01 -12.70
C ASN A 101 -4.69 13.90 -12.02
N LEU A 102 -4.68 12.67 -12.57
CA LEU A 102 -5.35 11.52 -11.95
C LEU A 102 -4.80 11.20 -10.55
N ILE A 103 -3.48 11.33 -10.34
CA ILE A 103 -2.85 11.12 -9.02
C ILE A 103 -3.29 12.23 -8.05
N GLU A 104 -3.21 13.48 -8.48
CA GLU A 104 -3.58 14.63 -7.67
C GLU A 104 -5.07 14.59 -7.28
N ASP A 105 -5.95 14.37 -8.26
CA ASP A 105 -7.39 14.23 -8.06
C ASP A 105 -7.73 13.05 -7.14
N ALA A 106 -6.98 11.94 -7.24
CA ALA A 106 -7.18 10.81 -6.35
C ALA A 106 -6.83 11.16 -4.90
N PHE A 107 -5.75 11.89 -4.66
CA PHE A 107 -5.38 12.31 -3.30
C PHE A 107 -6.37 13.35 -2.75
N GLY A 108 -6.90 14.23 -3.62
CA GLY A 108 -8.04 15.09 -3.30
C GLY A 108 -9.28 14.30 -2.90
N ALA A 109 -9.64 13.26 -3.66
CA ALA A 109 -10.75 12.38 -3.32
C ALA A 109 -10.54 11.65 -1.97
N ILE A 110 -9.32 11.22 -1.63
CA ILE A 110 -8.99 10.68 -0.30
C ILE A 110 -9.25 11.74 0.78
N ARG A 111 -8.78 12.98 0.60
CA ARG A 111 -9.01 14.09 1.54
C ARG A 111 -10.50 14.30 1.81
N ASP A 112 -11.30 14.16 0.76
CA ASP A 112 -12.75 14.38 0.78
C ASP A 112 -13.55 13.12 1.18
N LYS A 113 -12.86 12.06 1.64
CA LYS A 113 -13.43 10.76 2.05
C LYS A 113 -14.12 9.94 0.95
N ASP A 114 -13.88 10.26 -0.31
CA ASP A 114 -14.38 9.52 -1.47
C ASP A 114 -13.35 8.48 -1.95
N ILE A 115 -13.23 7.39 -1.19
CA ILE A 115 -12.22 6.34 -1.43
C ILE A 115 -12.49 5.59 -2.74
N GLU A 116 -13.75 5.41 -3.12
CA GLU A 116 -14.12 4.76 -4.37
C GLU A 116 -13.68 5.59 -5.58
N LYS A 117 -13.90 6.91 -5.55
CA LYS A 117 -13.40 7.81 -6.60
C LYS A 117 -11.88 7.80 -6.65
N ALA A 118 -11.20 7.90 -5.50
CA ALA A 118 -9.74 7.84 -5.44
C ALA A 118 -9.21 6.54 -6.07
N TYR A 119 -9.80 5.41 -5.72
CA TYR A 119 -9.47 4.10 -6.29
C TYR A 119 -9.65 4.10 -7.81
N LYS A 120 -10.81 4.53 -8.30
CA LYS A 120 -11.14 4.54 -9.74
C LYS A 120 -10.20 5.45 -10.53
N LEU A 121 -9.81 6.60 -9.98
CA LEU A 121 -8.87 7.52 -10.61
C LEU A 121 -7.48 6.88 -10.75
N LEU A 122 -6.96 6.28 -9.67
CA LEU A 122 -5.66 5.62 -9.71
C LEU A 122 -5.64 4.41 -10.66
N MET A 123 -6.71 3.61 -10.69
CA MET A 123 -6.82 2.45 -11.57
C MET A 123 -6.88 2.80 -13.07
N LYS A 124 -7.14 4.06 -13.45
CA LYS A 124 -7.04 4.53 -14.84
C LYS A 124 -5.59 4.64 -15.33
N ILE A 125 -4.62 4.75 -14.42
CA ILE A 125 -3.20 4.92 -14.77
C ILE A 125 -2.67 3.60 -15.30
N LYS A 126 -2.36 3.55 -16.61
CA LYS A 126 -1.93 2.32 -17.29
C LYS A 126 -0.71 1.69 -16.62
N GLY A 127 -0.90 0.47 -16.12
CA GLY A 127 0.15 -0.33 -15.49
C GLY A 127 0.38 -0.03 -14.01
N LEU A 128 -0.39 0.87 -13.40
CA LEU A 128 -0.52 0.97 -11.95
C LEU A 128 -1.59 -0.04 -11.52
N ASN A 129 -1.19 -1.10 -10.84
CA ASN A 129 -2.10 -2.18 -10.46
C ASN A 129 -2.60 -2.00 -9.01
N ILE A 130 -3.54 -2.85 -8.60
CA ILE A 130 -4.13 -2.84 -7.27
C ILE A 130 -3.11 -2.89 -6.12
N SER A 131 -1.96 -3.57 -6.29
CA SER A 131 -0.92 -3.60 -5.25
C SER A 131 -0.34 -2.22 -4.96
N TYR A 132 -0.16 -1.37 -5.97
CA TYR A 132 0.32 0.00 -5.79
C TYR A 132 -0.80 1.00 -5.52
N VAL A 133 -1.98 0.81 -6.13
CA VAL A 133 -3.17 1.62 -5.81
C VAL A 133 -3.53 1.50 -4.34
N SER A 134 -3.58 0.29 -3.79
CA SER A 134 -3.87 0.06 -2.37
C SER A 134 -2.80 0.63 -1.43
N LYS A 135 -1.51 0.68 -1.83
CA LYS A 135 -0.45 1.38 -1.07
C LYS A 135 -0.70 2.88 -0.98
N LEU A 136 -1.01 3.52 -2.10
CA LEU A 136 -1.33 4.95 -2.16
C LEU A 136 -2.56 5.27 -1.30
N LEU A 137 -3.61 4.43 -1.40
CA LEU A 137 -4.81 4.56 -0.56
C LEU A 137 -4.50 4.33 0.92
N TYR A 138 -3.69 3.32 1.26
CA TYR A 138 -3.28 3.05 2.65
C TYR A 138 -2.60 4.26 3.25
N PHE A 139 -1.50 4.73 2.64
CA PHE A 139 -0.75 5.85 3.19
C PHE A 139 -1.57 7.14 3.27
N GLY A 140 -2.36 7.45 2.23
CA GLY A 140 -3.24 8.62 2.22
C GLY A 140 -4.32 8.56 3.30
N THR A 141 -5.04 7.45 3.42
CA THR A 141 -6.11 7.32 4.43
C THR A 141 -5.58 7.21 5.86
N ARG A 142 -4.40 6.59 6.07
CA ARG A 142 -3.70 6.60 7.37
C ARG A 142 -3.30 8.01 7.78
N ALA A 143 -2.72 8.79 6.87
CA ALA A 143 -2.34 10.19 7.11
C ALA A 143 -3.54 11.09 7.46
N ARG A 144 -4.74 10.75 6.99
CA ARG A 144 -5.99 11.42 7.35
C ARG A 144 -6.61 10.95 8.67
N GLY A 145 -6.03 9.94 9.32
CA GLY A 145 -6.54 9.39 10.59
C GLY A 145 -7.88 8.65 10.44
N TYR A 146 -8.18 8.08 9.27
CA TYR A 146 -9.42 7.34 9.09
C TYR A 146 -9.42 6.05 9.92
N LYS A 147 -10.50 5.83 10.68
CA LYS A 147 -10.66 4.66 11.55
C LYS A 147 -10.58 3.37 10.72
N ASP A 148 -11.43 3.27 9.70
CA ASP A 148 -11.39 2.17 8.72
C ASP A 148 -10.60 2.60 7.47
N HIS A 149 -9.32 2.96 7.67
CA HIS A 149 -8.40 3.30 6.58
C HIS A 149 -8.25 2.15 5.57
N ALA A 150 -7.84 2.46 4.35
CA ALA A 150 -7.58 1.46 3.32
C ALA A 150 -6.34 0.63 3.70
N LEU A 151 -6.32 -0.68 3.42
CA LEU A 151 -5.18 -1.56 3.66
C LEU A 151 -4.51 -1.96 2.36
N ILE A 152 -3.22 -2.32 2.42
CA ILE A 152 -2.45 -2.76 1.25
C ILE A 152 -3.00 -4.13 0.80
N PHE A 153 -3.30 -4.27 -0.48
CA PHE A 153 -3.80 -5.51 -1.08
C PHE A 153 -2.84 -6.01 -2.16
N ASP A 154 -1.71 -6.53 -1.70
CA ASP A 154 -0.68 -7.12 -2.55
C ASP A 154 -1.00 -8.58 -2.94
N ILE A 155 -0.33 -9.09 -3.97
CA ILE A 155 -0.47 -10.50 -4.38
C ILE A 155 -0.09 -11.47 -3.26
N ARG A 156 0.90 -11.14 -2.42
CA ARG A 156 1.26 -11.96 -1.25
C ARG A 156 0.12 -12.01 -0.24
N VAL A 157 -0.52 -10.86 0.03
CA VAL A 157 -1.68 -10.79 0.92
C VAL A 157 -2.84 -11.62 0.37
N ALA A 158 -3.16 -11.50 -0.93
CA ALA A 158 -4.22 -12.27 -1.56
C ALA A 158 -3.96 -13.78 -1.49
N ARG A 159 -2.74 -14.22 -1.79
CA ARG A 159 -2.32 -15.63 -1.71
C ARG A 159 -2.39 -16.17 -0.29
N SER A 160 -1.85 -15.43 0.68
CA SER A 160 -1.93 -15.81 2.09
C SER A 160 -3.36 -15.84 2.61
N LEU A 161 -4.22 -14.93 2.18
CA LEU A 161 -5.62 -14.93 2.56
C LEU A 161 -6.32 -16.22 2.09
N VAL A 162 -6.10 -16.63 0.84
CA VAL A 162 -6.64 -17.90 0.33
C VAL A 162 -6.03 -19.08 1.07
N LYS A 163 -4.69 -19.14 1.22
CA LYS A 163 -3.99 -20.20 1.97
C LYS A 163 -4.54 -20.35 3.40
N LEU A 164 -4.82 -19.23 4.07
CA LEU A 164 -5.35 -19.23 5.43
C LEU A 164 -6.77 -19.82 5.49
N LEU A 165 -7.60 -19.55 4.49
CA LEU A 165 -8.99 -20.01 4.41
C LEU A 165 -9.14 -21.41 3.80
N ASP A 166 -8.12 -21.87 3.09
CA ASP A 166 -7.99 -23.20 2.49
C ASP A 166 -7.54 -24.21 3.55
N VAL A 167 -8.47 -24.56 4.46
CA VAL A 167 -8.18 -25.40 5.64
C VAL A 167 -7.63 -26.77 5.27
N ASP A 168 -8.09 -27.34 4.14
CA ASP A 168 -7.68 -28.66 3.67
C ASP A 168 -6.40 -28.60 2.79
N GLY A 169 -6.02 -27.41 2.34
CA GLY A 169 -4.77 -27.17 1.60
C GLY A 169 -4.82 -27.54 0.11
N ASP A 170 -5.99 -27.91 -0.40
CA ASP A 170 -6.17 -28.44 -1.76
C ASP A 170 -6.32 -27.35 -2.82
N ILE A 171 -6.64 -26.10 -2.44
CA ILE A 171 -7.04 -25.05 -3.40
C ILE A 171 -5.87 -24.12 -3.73
N SER A 172 -5.14 -23.68 -2.71
CA SER A 172 -4.16 -22.59 -2.80
C SER A 172 -2.94 -22.92 -3.67
N GLY A 173 -2.61 -24.20 -3.82
CA GLY A 173 -1.56 -24.68 -4.73
C GLY A 173 -2.02 -24.92 -6.17
N LEU A 174 -3.33 -24.98 -6.43
CA LEU A 174 -3.89 -25.30 -7.75
C LEU A 174 -4.30 -24.06 -8.56
N LEU A 175 -4.56 -22.94 -7.89
CA LEU A 175 -5.10 -21.73 -8.52
C LEU A 175 -4.04 -20.62 -8.62
N ASP A 176 -4.04 -19.88 -9.74
CA ASP A 176 -3.29 -18.62 -9.84
C ASP A 176 -4.07 -17.50 -9.16
N ILE A 177 -3.74 -17.26 -7.89
CA ILE A 177 -4.42 -16.27 -7.06
C ILE A 177 -3.80 -14.89 -7.32
N THR A 178 -4.64 -13.99 -7.84
CA THR A 178 -4.31 -12.56 -8.01
C THR A 178 -5.42 -11.68 -7.41
N PRO A 179 -5.07 -10.51 -6.84
CA PRO A 179 -6.05 -9.58 -6.30
C PRO A 179 -6.94 -9.00 -7.42
N SER A 180 -8.24 -8.93 -7.17
CA SER A 180 -9.21 -8.34 -8.11
C SER A 180 -8.98 -6.83 -8.28
N ASN A 181 -9.20 -6.34 -9.50
CA ASN A 181 -9.17 -4.91 -9.82
C ASN A 181 -10.50 -4.20 -9.56
N LYS A 182 -11.55 -4.89 -9.09
CA LYS A 182 -12.85 -4.28 -8.80
C LYS A 182 -12.83 -3.62 -7.41
N TYR A 183 -13.30 -2.38 -7.34
CA TYR A 183 -13.37 -1.65 -6.06
C TYR A 183 -14.18 -2.41 -4.99
N LYS A 184 -15.31 -3.02 -5.36
CA LYS A 184 -16.15 -3.80 -4.44
C LYS A 184 -15.37 -4.93 -3.76
N ASP A 185 -14.47 -5.59 -4.49
CA ASP A 185 -13.69 -6.70 -3.94
C ASP A 185 -12.59 -6.18 -3.01
N PHE A 186 -11.95 -5.06 -3.37
CA PHE A 186 -11.01 -4.35 -2.51
C PHE A 186 -11.67 -3.85 -1.21
N ASP A 187 -12.85 -3.26 -1.29
CA ASP A 187 -13.62 -2.79 -0.12
C ASP A 187 -14.05 -3.96 0.78
N ASN A 188 -14.47 -5.09 0.19
CA ASN A 188 -14.76 -6.31 0.94
C ASN A 188 -13.53 -6.85 1.67
N TYR A 189 -12.37 -6.86 1.01
CA TYR A 189 -11.08 -7.19 1.65
C TYR A 189 -10.81 -6.25 2.82
N ASN A 190 -10.92 -4.94 2.63
CA ASN A 190 -10.65 -3.95 3.67
C ASN A 190 -11.55 -4.16 4.90
N LYS A 191 -12.86 -4.34 4.68
CA LYS A 191 -13.84 -4.63 5.74
C LYS A 191 -13.55 -5.93 6.47
N LEU A 192 -13.14 -6.97 5.75
CA LEU A 192 -12.77 -8.26 6.34
C LEU A 192 -11.60 -8.11 7.32
N ILE A 193 -10.51 -7.44 6.90
CA ILE A 193 -9.33 -7.30 7.74
C ILE A 193 -9.59 -6.40 8.94
N HIS A 194 -10.33 -5.29 8.77
CA HIS A 194 -10.75 -4.44 9.90
C HIS A 194 -11.63 -5.18 10.89
N ARG A 195 -12.51 -6.07 10.43
CA ARG A 195 -13.32 -6.92 11.31
C ARG A 195 -12.43 -7.87 12.12
N TRP A 196 -11.50 -8.59 11.47
CA TRP A 196 -10.56 -9.46 12.18
C TRP A 196 -9.71 -8.69 13.19
N ALA A 197 -9.23 -7.51 12.83
CA ALA A 197 -8.48 -6.65 13.73
C ALA A 197 -9.28 -6.28 14.99
N LYS A 198 -10.56 -5.93 14.83
CA LYS A 198 -11.48 -5.65 15.94
C LYS A 198 -11.72 -6.88 16.82
N GLU A 199 -11.89 -8.06 16.23
CA GLU A 199 -12.06 -9.32 16.96
C GLU A 199 -10.80 -9.73 17.75
N LEU A 200 -9.62 -9.39 17.23
CA LEU A 200 -8.34 -9.71 17.85
C LEU A 200 -7.86 -8.63 18.85
N ASP A 201 -8.46 -7.45 18.83
CA ASP A 201 -8.02 -6.24 19.56
C ASP A 201 -6.61 -5.77 19.16
N VAL A 202 -6.38 -5.67 17.84
CA VAL A 202 -5.10 -5.21 17.24
C VAL A 202 -5.36 -4.16 16.15
N ALA A 203 -4.30 -3.47 15.71
CA ALA A 203 -4.39 -2.61 14.55
C ALA A 203 -4.57 -3.44 13.25
N ALA A 204 -5.39 -2.95 12.32
CA ALA A 204 -5.69 -3.70 11.10
C ALA A 204 -4.47 -3.92 10.18
N GLU A 205 -3.51 -3.00 10.23
CA GLU A 205 -2.22 -3.14 9.55
C GLU A 205 -1.34 -4.28 10.11
N ASN A 206 -1.55 -4.70 11.36
CA ASN A 206 -0.87 -5.89 11.89
C ASN A 206 -1.39 -7.16 11.22
N VAL A 207 -2.70 -7.26 11.01
CA VAL A 207 -3.32 -8.39 10.31
C VAL A 207 -2.90 -8.42 8.84
N GLU A 208 -2.87 -7.25 8.17
CA GLU A 208 -2.35 -7.14 6.81
C GLU A 208 -0.88 -7.57 6.72
N MET A 209 -0.02 -7.13 7.63
CA MET A 209 1.40 -7.51 7.63
C MET A 209 1.58 -9.01 7.91
N PHE A 210 0.79 -9.60 8.79
CA PHE A 210 0.77 -11.04 9.02
C PHE A 210 0.45 -11.82 7.73
N LEU A 211 -0.56 -11.37 6.98
CA LEU A 211 -0.90 -11.96 5.68
C LEU A 211 0.21 -11.71 4.66
N PHE A 212 0.82 -10.53 4.63
CA PHE A 212 1.93 -10.23 3.74
C PHE A 212 3.13 -11.16 3.99
N ASP A 213 3.49 -11.39 5.25
CA ASP A 213 4.57 -12.28 5.67
C ASP A 213 4.29 -13.74 5.30
N GLY A 214 3.04 -14.20 5.43
CA GLY A 214 2.62 -15.55 5.03
C GLY A 214 3.28 -16.67 5.84
N LYS A 215 3.85 -16.36 7.01
CA LYS A 215 4.56 -17.28 7.89
C LYS A 215 3.58 -17.95 8.86
N PHE A 216 2.84 -18.94 8.35
CA PHE A 216 1.93 -19.78 9.10
C PHE A 216 1.62 -21.10 8.39
#